data_AF-A0A1F6EBU7-F1
#
_entry.id   AF-A0A1F6EBU7-F1
#
_cell.length_a   1.000
_cell.length_b   1.000
_cell.length_c   1.000
_cell.angle_alpha   90.00
_cell.angle_beta   90.00
_cell.angle_gamma   90.00
#
_symmetry.space_group_name_H-M   'P 1'
#
loop_
_entity.id
_entity.type
_entity.pdbx_description
1 polymer ?
#
loop_
_entity_poly.entity_id
_entity_poly.type
_entity_poly.pdbx_seq_one_letter_code
_entity_poly.pdbx_strand_id
1 'polypeptide(L)'
;MSTNPYVNALLAAAYIVVVAFAMYFGSQNAGEADSVLAPIAMLSLLVLSVAVMGYLFFFQPVQMFMAGRTAEASVFFLKTVGAFALITFVFLALLYVYPKSETPSGKLMNIESYVSQNISGLSPEKAVLGGTFYVTEIQAKDGKGVVYYEDGHIDLVADFTYTASKMQGTDITSFTVRR
;
A
#
# COMPACT_ATOMS: atom_id res chain seq x y z
N MET A 1 2.53 28.27 19.33
CA MET A 1 3.70 27.37 19.28
C MET A 1 4.24 27.15 20.68
N SER A 2 4.57 25.91 21.07
CA SER A 2 5.16 25.67 22.39
C SER A 2 6.62 26.12 22.41
N THR A 3 7.05 26.67 23.54
CA THR A 3 8.46 26.99 23.83
C THR A 3 9.27 25.74 24.18
N ASN A 4 8.65 24.56 24.16
CA ASN A 4 9.31 23.28 24.40
C ASN A 4 9.47 22.49 23.08
N PRO A 5 10.71 22.19 22.65
CA PRO A 5 10.95 21.49 21.38
C PRO A 5 10.36 20.06 21.35
N TYR A 6 10.28 19.38 22.50
CA TYR A 6 9.71 18.02 22.58
C TYR A 6 8.20 18.01 22.38
N VAL A 7 7.52 19.06 22.85
CA VAL A 7 6.07 19.22 22.61
C VAL A 7 5.81 19.44 21.12
N ASN A 8 6.64 20.22 20.44
CA ASN A 8 6.50 20.42 18.99
C ASN A 8 6.72 19.11 18.22
N ALA A 9 7.69 18.28 18.62
CA ALA A 9 7.92 16.96 18.02
C ALA A 9 6.74 15.99 18.27
N LEU A 10 6.16 15.98 19.47
CA LEU A 10 4.97 15.17 19.79
C LEU A 10 3.75 15.63 19.01
N LEU A 11 3.54 16.95 18.85
CA LEU A 11 2.47 17.50 18.04
C LEU A 11 2.63 17.13 16.56
N ALA A 12 3.86 17.14 16.04
CA ALA A 12 4.15 16.67 14.68
C ALA A 12 3.80 15.18 14.51
N ALA A 13 4.19 14.34 15.48
CA ALA A 13 3.83 12.93 15.46
C ALA A 13 2.31 12.71 15.54
N ALA A 14 1.61 13.42 16.42
CA ALA A 14 0.16 13.36 16.54
C ALA A 14 -0.54 13.80 15.24
N TYR A 15 -0.04 14.85 14.59
CA TYR A 15 -0.54 15.29 13.28
C TYR A 15 -0.36 14.21 12.20
N ILE A 16 0.78 13.52 12.16
CA ILE A 16 0.99 12.39 11.23
C ILE A 16 -0.03 11.28 11.48
N VAL A 17 -0.31 10.95 12.73
CA VAL A 17 -1.34 9.96 13.06
C VAL A 17 -2.70 10.38 12.49
N VAL A 18 -3.09 11.66 12.65
CA VAL A 18 -4.34 12.18 12.07
C VAL A 18 -4.36 12.06 10.55
N VAL A 19 -3.28 12.46 9.87
CA VAL A 19 -3.17 12.36 8.40
C VAL A 19 -3.22 10.90 7.94
N ALA A 20 -2.50 10.00 8.62
CA ALA A 20 -2.50 8.57 8.32
C ALA A 20 -3.89 7.97 8.49
N PHE A 21 -4.61 8.33 9.55
CA PHE A 21 -6.01 7.94 9.75
C PHE A 21 -6.90 8.47 8.62
N ALA A 22 -6.78 9.74 8.25
CA ALA A 22 -7.55 10.33 7.17
C ALA A 22 -7.30 9.61 5.83
N MET A 23 -6.05 9.24 5.53
CA MET A 23 -5.71 8.47 4.33
C MET A 23 -6.26 7.05 4.39
N TYR A 24 -6.11 6.37 5.54
CA TYR A 24 -6.61 5.01 5.73
C TYR A 24 -8.13 4.94 5.54
N PHE A 25 -8.89 5.74 6.28
CA PHE A 25 -10.35 5.76 6.18
C PHE A 25 -10.85 6.40 4.89
N GLY A 26 -10.12 7.38 4.34
CA GLY A 26 -10.44 8.00 3.05
C GLY A 26 -10.35 6.98 1.92
N SER A 27 -9.29 6.17 1.88
CA SER A 27 -9.11 5.15 0.85
C SER A 27 -10.15 4.03 0.89
N GLN A 28 -10.66 3.68 2.08
CA GLN A 28 -11.70 2.65 2.20
C GLN A 28 -13.08 3.13 1.76
N ASN A 29 -13.33 4.44 1.83
CA ASN A 29 -14.63 5.04 1.47
C ASN A 29 -14.62 5.73 0.11
N ALA A 30 -13.45 5.94 -0.50
CA ALA A 30 -13.32 6.46 -1.85
C ALA A 30 -13.73 5.36 -2.84
N GLY A 31 -14.73 5.64 -3.68
CA GLY A 31 -15.08 4.77 -4.81
C GLY A 31 -13.96 4.67 -5.84
N GLU A 32 -14.23 4.06 -7.00
CA GLU A 32 -13.22 3.89 -8.05
C GLU A 32 -12.57 5.23 -8.44
N ALA A 33 -11.25 5.21 -8.59
CA ALA A 33 -10.38 6.39 -8.65
C ALA A 33 -10.38 7.08 -10.03
N ASP A 34 -11.44 6.94 -10.81
CA ASP A 34 -11.59 7.53 -12.16
C ASP A 34 -11.99 9.01 -12.12
N SER A 35 -11.83 9.66 -10.96
CA SER A 35 -12.16 11.07 -10.76
C SER A 35 -10.90 11.93 -10.60
N VAL A 36 -10.91 13.10 -11.24
CA VAL A 36 -9.93 14.18 -11.04
C VAL A 36 -9.87 14.64 -9.56
N LEU A 37 -10.89 14.32 -8.77
CA LEU A 37 -10.93 14.66 -7.34
C LEU A 37 -9.86 13.95 -6.52
N ALA A 38 -9.49 12.71 -6.88
CA ALA A 38 -8.48 11.93 -6.15
C ALA A 38 -7.09 12.62 -6.16
N PRO A 39 -6.50 12.99 -7.31
CA PRO A 39 -5.23 13.70 -7.33
C PRO A 39 -5.32 15.10 -6.67
N ILE A 40 -6.44 15.81 -6.79
CA ILE A 40 -6.64 17.11 -6.12
C ILE A 40 -6.59 16.94 -4.59
N ALA A 41 -7.30 15.95 -4.05
CA ALA A 41 -7.34 15.69 -2.61
C ALA A 41 -5.95 15.30 -2.08
N MET A 42 -5.23 14.44 -2.80
CA MET A 42 -3.86 14.04 -2.45
C MET A 42 -2.89 15.22 -2.44
N LEU A 43 -2.90 16.08 -3.47
CA LEU A 43 -2.04 17.26 -3.53
C LEU A 43 -2.40 18.27 -2.44
N SER A 44 -3.68 18.47 -2.17
CA SER A 44 -4.15 19.38 -1.11
C SER A 44 -3.69 18.93 0.27
N LEU A 45 -3.84 17.64 0.57
CA LEU A 45 -3.40 17.05 1.83
C LEU A 45 -1.87 17.13 1.99
N LEU A 46 -1.12 16.90 0.91
CA LEU A 46 0.33 17.04 0.90
C LEU A 46 0.77 18.48 1.21
N VAL A 47 0.22 19.47 0.49
CA VAL A 47 0.57 20.89 0.68
C VAL A 47 0.20 21.35 2.09
N LEU A 48 -0.99 20.97 2.57
CA LEU A 48 -1.41 21.25 3.95
C LEU A 48 -0.45 20.62 4.96
N SER A 49 -0.03 19.38 4.75
CA SER A 49 0.93 18.68 5.62
C SER A 49 2.29 19.37 5.64
N VAL A 50 2.82 19.77 4.48
CA VAL A 50 4.08 20.53 4.40
C VAL A 50 3.96 21.86 5.13
N ALA A 51 2.83 22.58 4.99
CA ALA A 51 2.60 23.84 5.68
C ALA A 51 2.53 23.67 7.21
N VAL A 52 1.79 22.66 7.70
CA VAL A 52 1.66 22.37 9.13
C VAL A 52 3.01 21.93 9.72
N MET A 53 3.75 21.06 9.03
CA MET A 53 5.09 20.65 9.47
C MET A 53 6.07 21.81 9.43
N GLY A 54 6.03 22.63 8.38
CA GLY A 54 6.79 23.86 8.29
C GLY A 54 6.56 24.75 9.52
N TYR A 55 5.29 24.95 9.87
CA TYR A 55 4.91 25.71 11.06
C TYR A 55 5.45 25.06 12.35
N LEU A 56 5.23 23.76 12.57
CA LEU A 56 5.62 23.05 13.80
C LEU A 56 7.14 22.91 14.01
N PHE A 57 7.94 22.92 12.96
CA PHE A 57 9.40 22.82 13.08
C PHE A 57 10.10 24.17 13.03
N PHE A 58 9.62 25.12 12.22
CA PHE A 58 10.37 26.33 11.90
C PHE A 58 9.84 27.60 12.57
N PHE A 59 8.58 27.65 13.04
CA PHE A 59 8.03 28.89 13.58
C PHE A 59 8.85 29.45 14.76
N GLN A 60 9.17 28.61 15.76
CA GLN A 60 9.94 29.04 16.93
C GLN A 60 11.41 29.36 16.59
N PRO A 61 12.15 28.50 15.84
CA PRO A 61 13.50 28.85 15.40
C PRO A 61 13.57 30.15 14.59
N VAL A 62 12.62 30.38 13.68
CA VAL A 62 12.57 31.62 12.87
C VAL A 62 12.37 32.84 13.76
N GLN A 63 11.48 32.78 14.75
CA GLN A 63 11.31 33.87 15.72
C GLN A 63 12.59 34.15 16.51
N MET A 64 13.30 33.12 16.97
CA MET A 64 14.58 33.27 17.67
C MET A 64 15.66 33.86 16.76
N PHE A 65 15.68 33.44 15.49
CA PHE A 65 16.61 33.97 14.49
C PHE A 65 16.35 35.45 14.22
N MET A 66 15.08 35.85 14.05
CA MET A 66 14.68 37.26 13.91
C MET A 66 15.01 38.11 15.14
N ALA A 67 15.05 37.48 16.33
CA ALA A 67 15.49 38.12 17.56
C ALA A 67 17.02 38.16 17.74
N GLY A 68 17.80 37.74 16.73
CA GLY A 68 19.27 37.70 16.77
C GLY A 68 19.85 36.54 17.58
N ARG A 69 19.01 35.65 18.13
CA ARG A 69 19.41 34.50 18.98
C ARG A 69 19.69 33.26 18.12
N THR A 70 20.66 33.38 17.20
CA THR A 70 20.94 32.36 16.18
C THR A 70 21.37 31.01 16.77
N ALA A 71 22.26 31.02 17.75
CA ALA A 71 22.73 29.79 18.42
C ALA A 71 21.58 29.03 19.09
N GLU A 72 20.71 29.76 19.79
CA GLU A 72 19.57 29.17 20.47
C GLU A 72 18.52 28.63 19.49
N ALA A 73 18.30 29.33 18.37
CA ALA A 73 17.43 28.88 17.29
C ALA A 73 17.90 27.53 16.71
N SER A 74 19.19 27.39 16.42
CA SER A 74 19.77 26.15 15.89
C SER A 74 19.64 25.00 16.88
N VAL A 75 19.92 25.25 18.16
CA VAL A 75 19.76 24.24 19.22
C VAL A 75 18.30 23.82 19.37
N PHE A 76 17.36 24.76 19.35
CA PHE A 76 15.93 24.46 19.43
C PHE A 76 15.46 23.60 18.25
N PHE A 77 15.84 23.98 17.03
CA PHE A 77 15.51 23.23 15.82
C PHE A 77 16.07 21.81 15.87
N LEU A 78 17.36 21.66 16.17
CA LEU A 78 18.01 20.34 16.26
C LEU A 78 17.40 19.46 17.34
N LYS A 79 17.01 20.02 18.50
CA LYS A 79 16.27 19.27 19.53
C LYS A 79 14.92 18.78 19.03
N THR A 80 14.19 19.62 18.30
CA THR A 80 12.88 19.26 17.72
C THR A 80 13.04 18.14 16.69
N VAL A 81 13.99 18.28 15.76
CA VAL A 81 14.30 17.28 14.72
C VAL A 81 14.79 15.97 15.35
N GLY A 82 15.72 16.04 16.30
CA GLY A 82 16.24 14.86 16.98
C GLY A 82 15.18 14.10 17.75
N ALA A 83 14.29 14.80 18.48
CA ALA A 83 13.17 14.19 19.17
C ALA A 83 12.19 13.53 18.18
N PHE A 84 11.87 14.20 17.08
CA PHE A 84 11.01 13.64 16.05
C PHE A 84 11.64 12.44 15.34
N ALA A 85 12.96 12.45 15.12
CA ALA A 85 13.70 11.30 14.56
C ALA A 85 13.64 10.09 15.50
N LEU A 86 13.75 10.29 16.82
CA LEU A 86 13.58 9.22 17.80
C LEU A 86 12.16 8.63 17.76
N ILE A 87 11.13 9.47 17.71
CA ILE A 87 9.74 9.01 17.57
C ILE A 87 9.56 8.22 16.27
N THR A 88 10.14 8.71 15.17
CA THR A 88 10.12 8.01 13.88
C THR A 88 10.78 6.64 13.98
N PHE A 89 11.94 6.54 14.65
CA PHE A 89 12.61 5.27 14.87
C PHE A 89 11.75 4.31 15.70
N VAL A 90 11.02 4.81 16.71
CA VAL A 90 10.05 4.01 17.47
C VAL A 90 8.96 3.47 16.54
N PHE A 91 8.35 4.28 15.68
CA PHE A 91 7.35 3.77 14.73
C PHE A 91 7.90 2.71 13.78
N LEU A 92 9.14 2.88 13.29
CA LEU A 92 9.80 1.89 12.45
C LEU A 92 10.11 0.59 13.22
N ALA A 93 10.57 0.70 14.47
CA ALA A 93 10.79 -0.46 15.33
C ALA A 93 9.48 -1.19 15.61
N LEU A 94 8.39 -0.47 15.87
CA LEU A 94 7.06 -1.04 16.03
C LEU A 94 6.61 -1.78 14.77
N LEU A 95 6.88 -1.26 13.57
CA LEU A 95 6.59 -1.94 12.31
C LEU A 95 7.28 -3.31 12.19
N TYR A 96 8.46 -3.47 12.78
CA TYR A 96 9.22 -4.73 12.76
C TYR A 96 8.85 -5.67 13.93
N VAL A 97 8.51 -5.11 15.10
CA VAL A 97 8.17 -5.87 16.32
C VAL A 97 6.73 -6.37 16.28
N TYR A 98 5.80 -5.59 15.74
CA TYR A 98 4.44 -6.08 15.56
C TYR A 98 4.47 -7.19 14.51
N PRO A 99 3.98 -8.41 14.86
CA PRO A 99 3.92 -9.48 13.89
C PRO A 99 3.12 -8.96 12.71
N LYS A 100 3.68 -9.08 11.50
CA LYS A 100 2.86 -8.99 10.31
C LYS A 100 1.73 -9.97 10.55
N SER A 101 0.50 -9.47 10.68
CA SER A 101 -0.62 -10.35 10.46
C SER A 101 -0.33 -10.97 9.10
N GLU A 102 -0.25 -12.30 9.04
CA GLU A 102 -0.37 -12.99 7.78
C GLU A 102 -1.69 -12.47 7.23
N THR A 103 -1.58 -11.47 6.35
CA THR A 103 -2.73 -10.99 5.62
C THR A 103 -3.11 -12.26 4.86
N PRO A 104 -4.27 -12.88 5.11
CA PRO A 104 -4.73 -13.91 4.21
C PRO A 104 -4.68 -13.22 2.85
N SER A 105 -3.82 -13.69 1.95
CA SER A 105 -3.74 -13.16 0.59
C SER A 105 -5.14 -13.35 0.01
N GLY A 106 -5.96 -12.31 0.11
CA GLY A 106 -7.35 -12.59 0.44
C GLY A 106 -8.18 -11.33 0.63
N LYS A 107 -7.86 -10.26 -0.11
CA LYS A 107 -8.96 -9.65 -0.86
C LYS A 107 -9.47 -10.79 -1.74
N LEU A 108 -10.49 -11.52 -1.28
CA LEU A 108 -11.03 -12.76 -1.87
C LEU A 108 -10.79 -12.74 -3.37
N MET A 109 -9.65 -13.30 -3.81
CA MET A 109 -9.25 -13.12 -5.18
C MET A 109 -10.23 -13.97 -5.95
N ASN A 110 -11.06 -13.29 -6.75
CA ASN A 110 -11.99 -14.02 -7.59
C ASN A 110 -11.16 -15.04 -8.37
N ILE A 111 -11.67 -16.26 -8.46
CA ILE A 111 -10.98 -17.39 -9.08
C ILE A 111 -10.46 -17.01 -10.47
N GLU A 112 -11.23 -16.22 -11.21
CA GLU A 112 -10.83 -15.66 -12.51
C GLU A 112 -9.54 -14.84 -12.41
N SER A 113 -9.47 -13.90 -11.47
CA SER A 113 -8.27 -13.08 -11.25
C SER A 113 -7.07 -13.90 -10.80
N TYR A 114 -7.27 -14.91 -9.96
CA TYR A 114 -6.19 -15.80 -9.53
C TYR A 114 -5.62 -16.59 -10.70
N VAL A 115 -6.50 -17.21 -11.51
CA VAL A 115 -6.08 -18.00 -12.68
C VAL A 115 -5.40 -17.09 -13.70
N SER A 116 -5.93 -15.91 -14.01
CA SER A 116 -5.30 -14.97 -14.95
C SER A 116 -3.89 -14.55 -14.55
N GLN A 117 -3.63 -14.33 -13.26
CA GLN A 117 -2.31 -13.90 -12.80
C GLN A 117 -1.30 -15.04 -12.68
N ASN A 118 -1.78 -16.28 -12.49
CA ASN A 118 -0.92 -17.44 -12.25
C ASN A 118 -0.91 -18.44 -13.41
N ILE A 119 -1.57 -18.16 -14.54
CA ILE A 119 -1.76 -19.10 -15.65
C ILE A 119 -0.44 -19.69 -16.16
N SER A 120 0.61 -18.88 -16.23
CA SER A 120 1.94 -19.33 -16.69
C SER A 120 2.60 -20.34 -15.74
N GLY A 121 2.26 -20.31 -14.45
CA GLY A 121 2.72 -21.29 -13.46
C GLY A 121 1.76 -22.47 -13.27
N LEU A 122 0.47 -22.28 -13.57
CA LEU A 122 -0.56 -23.32 -13.50
C LEU A 122 -0.53 -24.26 -14.71
N SER A 123 -0.15 -23.75 -15.89
CA SER A 123 -0.07 -24.55 -17.10
C SER A 123 1.05 -25.60 -17.01
N PRO A 124 0.74 -26.90 -17.22
CA PRO A 124 1.77 -27.94 -17.33
C PRO A 124 2.56 -27.85 -18.65
N GLU A 125 1.98 -27.21 -19.66
CA GLU A 125 2.65 -26.92 -20.93
C GLU A 125 3.45 -25.61 -20.81
N LYS A 126 4.61 -25.55 -21.46
CA LYS A 126 5.48 -24.36 -21.43
C LYS A 126 5.17 -23.45 -22.60
N ALA A 127 5.24 -22.14 -22.35
CA ALA A 127 5.18 -21.14 -23.40
C ALA A 127 6.37 -21.28 -24.35
N VAL A 128 6.11 -21.01 -25.62
CA VAL A 128 7.09 -21.07 -26.70
C VAL A 128 8.01 -19.85 -26.61
N LEU A 129 9.30 -20.05 -26.94
CA LEU A 129 10.33 -19.00 -26.98
C LEU A 129 10.52 -18.20 -25.66
N GLY A 130 10.10 -18.77 -24.52
CA GLY A 130 10.20 -18.09 -23.23
C GLY A 130 9.18 -16.98 -23.02
N GLY A 131 8.07 -17.00 -23.78
CA GLY A 131 6.94 -16.11 -23.59
C GLY A 131 6.17 -16.36 -22.29
N THR A 132 5.10 -15.61 -22.08
CA THR A 132 4.17 -15.77 -20.95
C THR A 132 2.78 -16.04 -21.49
N PHE A 133 2.06 -16.96 -20.86
CA PHE A 133 0.66 -17.20 -21.17
C PHE A 133 -0.22 -16.08 -20.64
N TYR A 134 -1.23 -15.71 -21.42
CA TYR A 134 -2.30 -14.78 -21.06
C TYR A 134 -3.64 -15.46 -21.23
N VAL A 135 -4.56 -15.16 -20.31
CA VAL A 135 -5.93 -15.68 -20.35
C VAL A 135 -6.78 -14.86 -21.31
N THR A 136 -7.50 -15.54 -22.19
CA THR A 136 -8.46 -14.93 -23.12
C THR A 136 -9.90 -15.06 -22.61
N GLU A 137 -10.25 -16.18 -21.98
CA GLU A 137 -11.58 -16.41 -21.42
C GLU A 137 -11.52 -17.36 -20.22
N ILE A 138 -12.33 -17.11 -19.19
CA ILE A 138 -12.53 -18.01 -18.05
C ILE A 138 -14.02 -18.19 -17.81
N GLN A 139 -14.43 -19.44 -17.63
CA GLN A 139 -15.74 -19.79 -17.13
C GLN A 139 -15.56 -20.63 -15.86
N ALA A 140 -15.95 -20.10 -14.70
CA ALA A 140 -15.86 -20.81 -13.43
C ALA A 140 -17.24 -20.90 -12.76
N LYS A 141 -17.63 -22.12 -12.37
CA LYS A 141 -18.87 -22.38 -11.65
C LYS A 141 -18.76 -23.64 -10.79
N ASP A 142 -19.32 -23.58 -9.58
CA ASP A 142 -19.47 -24.72 -8.67
C ASP A 142 -18.15 -25.48 -8.39
N GLY A 143 -17.03 -24.75 -8.23
CA GLY A 143 -15.72 -25.34 -7.89
C GLY A 143 -14.98 -25.97 -9.08
N LYS A 144 -15.47 -25.76 -10.30
CA LYS A 144 -14.83 -26.16 -11.56
C LYS A 144 -14.77 -24.96 -12.50
N GLY A 145 -13.80 -24.97 -13.41
CA GLY A 145 -13.75 -23.98 -14.45
C GLY A 145 -12.98 -24.44 -15.67
N VAL A 146 -13.21 -23.72 -16.76
CA VAL A 146 -12.48 -23.86 -18.02
C VAL A 146 -11.77 -22.54 -18.27
N VAL A 147 -10.49 -22.61 -18.61
CA VAL A 147 -9.69 -21.46 -19.00
C VAL A 147 -9.19 -21.64 -20.42
N TYR A 148 -9.33 -20.58 -21.20
CA TYR A 148 -8.75 -20.40 -22.52
C TYR A 148 -7.58 -19.43 -22.37
N TYR A 149 -6.41 -19.82 -22.87
CA TYR A 149 -5.18 -19.05 -22.71
C TYR A 149 -4.21 -19.30 -23.85
N GLU A 150 -3.39 -18.30 -24.14
CA GLU A 150 -2.49 -18.28 -25.29
C GLU A 150 -1.16 -17.59 -24.94
N ASP A 151 -0.10 -17.88 -25.69
CA ASP A 151 1.18 -17.17 -25.61
C ASP A 151 1.50 -16.35 -26.89
N GLY A 152 0.50 -16.19 -27.76
CA GLY A 152 0.62 -15.56 -29.08
C GLY A 152 1.15 -16.48 -30.19
N HIS A 153 1.52 -17.73 -29.88
CA HIS A 153 1.97 -18.74 -30.84
C HIS A 153 1.14 -20.02 -30.76
N ILE A 154 0.73 -20.41 -29.55
CA ILE A 154 -0.13 -21.57 -29.27
C ILE A 154 -1.31 -21.17 -28.40
N ASP A 155 -2.46 -21.79 -28.70
CA ASP A 155 -3.71 -21.61 -27.98
C ASP A 155 -4.05 -22.90 -27.24
N LEU A 156 -4.38 -22.79 -25.96
CA LEU A 156 -4.63 -23.94 -25.08
C LEU A 156 -5.94 -23.74 -24.31
N VAL A 157 -6.58 -24.88 -24.01
CA VAL A 157 -7.77 -24.94 -23.18
C VAL A 157 -7.51 -25.90 -22.03
N ALA A 158 -7.81 -25.50 -20.81
CA ALA A 158 -7.65 -26.36 -19.65
C ALA A 158 -8.87 -26.36 -18.74
N ASP A 159 -9.14 -27.53 -18.17
CA ASP A 159 -10.08 -27.72 -17.08
C ASP A 159 -9.34 -27.57 -15.75
N PHE A 160 -9.91 -26.82 -14.81
CA PHE A 160 -9.38 -26.70 -13.46
C PHE A 160 -10.47 -26.92 -12.41
N THR A 161 -10.08 -27.45 -11.26
CA THR A 161 -10.93 -27.51 -10.06
C THR A 161 -10.34 -26.64 -8.98
N TYR A 162 -11.21 -26.00 -8.18
CA TYR A 162 -10.77 -25.09 -7.14
C TYR A 162 -11.64 -25.19 -5.90
N THR A 163 -11.03 -24.89 -4.76
CA THR A 163 -11.73 -24.75 -3.48
C THR A 163 -11.64 -23.29 -3.05
N ALA A 164 -12.79 -22.65 -2.92
CA ALA A 164 -12.89 -21.29 -2.40
C ALA A 164 -13.28 -21.34 -0.92
N SER A 165 -12.36 -20.95 -0.03
CA SER A 165 -12.62 -20.82 1.40
C SER A 165 -12.68 -19.35 1.77
N LYS A 166 -13.73 -18.94 2.49
CA LYS A 166 -13.88 -17.56 3.01
C LYS A 166 -12.74 -17.17 3.96
N MET A 167 -11.97 -18.12 4.48
CA MET A 167 -10.89 -17.90 5.43
C MET A 167 -9.49 -18.18 4.89
N GLN A 168 -9.34 -19.03 3.87
CA GLN A 168 -8.02 -19.48 3.37
C GLN A 168 -7.72 -19.05 1.92
N GLY A 169 -8.68 -18.42 1.23
CA GLY A 169 -8.49 -17.98 -0.15
C GLY A 169 -8.94 -19.03 -1.18
N THR A 170 -8.44 -18.90 -2.41
CA THR A 170 -8.81 -19.74 -3.54
C THR A 170 -7.63 -20.61 -3.92
N ASP A 171 -7.77 -21.93 -3.80
CA ASP A 171 -6.74 -22.90 -4.16
C ASP A 171 -7.16 -23.73 -5.38
N ILE A 172 -6.25 -23.88 -6.35
CA ILE A 172 -6.42 -24.78 -7.50
C ILE A 172 -6.00 -26.19 -7.08
N THR A 173 -6.93 -27.14 -7.16
CA THR A 173 -6.72 -28.54 -6.78
C THR A 173 -6.34 -29.42 -7.97
N SER A 174 -6.73 -29.04 -9.18
CA SER A 174 -6.28 -29.70 -10.41
C SER A 174 -6.29 -28.73 -11.59
N PHE A 175 -5.42 -28.96 -12.56
CA PHE A 175 -5.33 -28.20 -13.80
C PHE A 175 -4.91 -29.16 -14.93
N THR A 176 -5.80 -29.41 -15.88
CA THR A 176 -5.60 -30.40 -16.95
C THR A 176 -5.85 -29.77 -18.31
N VAL A 177 -4.83 -29.77 -19.17
CA VAL A 177 -4.94 -29.26 -20.53
C VAL A 177 -5.70 -30.26 -21.39
N ARG A 178 -6.72 -29.79 -22.10
CA ARG A 178 -7.46 -30.59 -23.08
C ARG A 178 -6.56 -30.84 -24.29
N ARG A 179 -6.48 -32.10 -24.70
CA ARG A 179 -5.76 -32.53 -25.91
C ARG A 179 -6.73 -32.96 -26.98
#